data_AF-A0A6G2XBT5-F1
#
_entry.id   AF-A0A6G2XBT5-F1
#
_cell.length_a   1.000
_cell.length_b   1.000
_cell.length_c   1.000
_cell.angle_alpha   90.00
_cell.angle_beta   90.00
_cell.angle_gamma   90.00
#
_symmetry.space_group_name_H-M   'P 1'
#
loop_
_entity.id
_entity.type
_entity.pdbx_description
1 polymer ?
#
loop_
_entity_poly.entity_id
_entity_poly.type
_entity_poly.pdbx_seq_one_letter_code
_entity_poly.pdbx_strand_id
1 'polypeptide(L)'
;MDWLSSLAPVIAPVCAMGGVISGAWFSYRQVKRRGDVDERVATLQAASSTQAAEGQTYVEAMKTVTEGFSSLLDQQRGMFEQQKAVLEQERALHAQTVERVTVLEAGQLELQREVRKLQEEQRRDRRWKAAALEYIHSLLDTLRSLGRPAPAAPPEIADDITPPSR
;
A
#
# COMPACT_ATOMS: atom_id res chain seq x y z
N MET A 1 -115.35 23.60 -17.96
CA MET A 1 -113.86 23.55 -17.87
C MET A 1 -113.40 22.28 -18.58
N ASP A 2 -113.79 22.10 -19.85
CA ASP A 2 -113.81 20.77 -20.49
C ASP A 2 -112.79 20.62 -21.62
N TRP A 3 -112.01 21.67 -21.89
CA TRP A 3 -110.98 21.67 -22.93
C TRP A 3 -109.63 21.08 -22.45
N LEU A 4 -109.37 21.09 -21.14
CA LEU A 4 -108.14 20.55 -20.56
C LEU A 4 -108.16 19.01 -20.49
N SER A 5 -109.33 18.40 -20.35
CA SER A 5 -109.54 16.94 -20.35
C SER A 5 -109.44 16.33 -21.75
N SER A 6 -109.70 17.10 -22.81
CA SER A 6 -109.61 16.64 -24.21
C SER A 6 -108.18 16.66 -24.78
N LEU A 7 -107.24 17.37 -24.14
CA LEU A 7 -105.83 17.46 -24.56
C LEU A 7 -104.91 16.48 -23.80
N ALA A 8 -105.42 15.85 -22.74
CA ALA A 8 -104.70 14.87 -21.92
C ALA A 8 -104.04 13.70 -22.70
N PRO A 9 -104.69 13.06 -23.71
CA PRO A 9 -104.05 11.96 -24.44
C PRO A 9 -102.96 12.42 -25.42
N VAL A 10 -102.84 13.72 -25.68
CA VAL A 10 -101.77 14.31 -26.52
C VAL A 10 -100.62 14.86 -25.65
N ILE A 11 -100.94 15.42 -24.48
CA ILE A 11 -99.94 15.99 -23.56
C ILE A 11 -99.14 14.89 -22.87
N ALA A 12 -99.79 13.78 -22.45
CA ALA A 12 -99.13 12.67 -21.77
C ALA A 12 -97.94 12.07 -22.56
N PRO A 13 -98.08 11.73 -23.86
CA PRO A 13 -96.94 11.22 -24.65
C PRO A 13 -95.87 12.29 -24.91
N VAL A 14 -96.22 13.57 -25.05
CA VAL A 14 -95.23 14.66 -25.20
C VAL A 14 -94.42 14.86 -23.93
N CYS A 15 -95.06 14.80 -22.76
CA CYS A 15 -94.38 14.82 -21.46
C CYS A 15 -93.53 13.56 -21.23
N ALA A 16 -94.01 12.38 -21.64
CA ALA A 16 -93.24 11.14 -21.57
C ALA A 16 -91.99 11.17 -22.48
N MET A 17 -92.13 11.64 -23.72
CA MET A 17 -91.00 11.85 -24.63
C MET A 17 -90.03 12.92 -24.09
N GLY A 18 -90.54 14.02 -23.54
CA GLY A 18 -89.73 15.04 -22.87
C GLY A 18 -88.95 14.50 -21.67
N GLY A 19 -89.56 13.60 -20.88
CA GLY A 19 -88.91 12.90 -19.77
C GLY A 19 -87.78 11.98 -20.23
N VAL A 20 -87.97 11.23 -21.31
CA VAL A 20 -86.93 10.37 -21.89
C VAL A 20 -85.77 11.19 -22.46
N ILE A 21 -86.07 12.28 -23.18
CA ILE A 21 -85.05 13.16 -23.77
C ILE A 21 -84.24 13.86 -22.67
N SER A 22 -84.90 14.39 -21.63
CA SER A 22 -84.22 15.03 -20.51
C SER A 22 -83.41 14.04 -19.67
N GLY A 23 -83.92 12.82 -19.45
CA GLY A 23 -83.19 11.73 -18.79
C GLY A 23 -81.96 11.28 -19.58
N ALA A 24 -82.08 11.14 -20.90
CA ALA A 24 -80.95 10.81 -21.78
C ALA A 24 -79.88 11.91 -21.78
N TRP A 25 -80.28 13.18 -21.80
CA TRP A 25 -79.34 14.30 -21.70
C TRP A 25 -78.61 14.35 -20.36
N PHE A 26 -79.32 14.11 -19.25
CA PHE A 26 -78.72 14.09 -17.91
C PHE A 26 -77.75 12.91 -17.75
N SER A 27 -78.14 11.72 -18.24
CA SER A 27 -77.27 10.54 -18.28
C SER A 27 -76.00 10.81 -19.11
N TYR A 28 -76.15 11.36 -20.31
CA TYR A 28 -75.03 11.77 -21.15
C TYR A 28 -74.11 12.77 -20.44
N ARG A 29 -74.67 13.78 -19.77
CA ARG A 29 -73.89 14.77 -19.01
C ARG A 29 -73.15 14.16 -17.82
N GLN A 30 -73.76 13.19 -17.14
CA GLN A 30 -73.16 12.48 -16.02
C GLN A 30 -72.03 11.56 -16.47
N VAL A 31 -72.23 10.81 -17.57
CA VAL A 31 -71.20 9.96 -18.19
C VAL A 31 -70.03 10.81 -18.68
N LYS A 32 -70.30 11.95 -19.33
CA LYS A 32 -69.26 12.87 -19.79
C LYS A 32 -68.41 13.41 -18.64
N ARG A 33 -69.04 13.86 -17.54
CA ARG A 33 -68.33 14.35 -16.36
C ARG A 33 -67.50 13.25 -15.67
N ARG A 34 -68.00 12.01 -15.63
CA ARG A 34 -67.23 10.88 -15.10
C ARG A 34 -66.03 10.57 -16.00
N GLY A 35 -66.22 10.54 -17.32
CA GLY A 35 -65.13 10.40 -18.29
C GLY A 35 -64.04 11.46 -18.12
N ASP A 36 -64.42 12.74 -18.01
CA ASP A 36 -63.46 13.84 -17.81
C ASP A 36 -62.71 13.72 -16.47
N VAL A 37 -63.35 13.19 -15.42
CA VAL A 37 -62.71 12.98 -14.11
C VAL A 37 -61.79 11.77 -14.14
N ASP A 38 -62.22 10.65 -14.74
CA ASP A 38 -61.40 9.45 -14.87
C ASP A 38 -60.17 9.72 -15.75
N GLU A 39 -60.29 10.54 -16.80
CA GLU A 39 -59.15 10.98 -17.62
C GLU A 39 -58.16 11.84 -16.81
N ARG A 40 -58.66 12.73 -15.94
CA ARG A 40 -57.80 13.52 -15.05
C ARG A 40 -57.12 12.67 -13.98
N VAL A 41 -57.82 11.70 -13.42
CA VAL A 41 -57.26 10.77 -12.43
C VAL A 41 -56.20 9.88 -13.10
N ALA A 42 -56.48 9.36 -14.30
CA ALA A 42 -55.52 8.56 -15.06
C ALA A 42 -54.26 9.35 -15.43
N THR A 43 -54.41 10.60 -15.85
CA THR A 43 -53.26 11.48 -16.17
C THR A 43 -52.44 11.86 -14.94
N LEU A 44 -53.08 12.13 -13.79
CA LEU A 44 -52.39 12.37 -12.52
C LEU A 44 -51.68 11.11 -12.00
N GLN A 45 -52.32 9.95 -12.13
CA GLN A 45 -51.72 8.68 -11.74
C GLN A 45 -50.52 8.36 -12.63
N ALA A 46 -50.62 8.58 -13.94
CA ALA A 46 -49.50 8.45 -14.87
C ALA A 46 -48.35 9.40 -14.50
N ALA A 47 -48.63 10.69 -14.28
CA ALA A 47 -47.64 11.69 -13.89
C ALA A 47 -46.97 11.38 -12.54
N SER A 48 -47.73 10.88 -11.57
CA SER A 48 -47.19 10.47 -10.26
C SER A 48 -46.29 9.23 -10.39
N SER A 49 -46.64 8.28 -11.26
CA SER A 49 -45.85 7.08 -11.50
C SER A 49 -44.53 7.37 -12.22
N THR A 50 -44.53 8.32 -13.16
CA THR A 50 -43.31 8.78 -13.82
C THR A 50 -42.40 9.52 -12.84
N GLN A 51 -42.97 10.38 -11.99
CA GLN A 51 -42.19 11.09 -10.97
C GLN A 51 -41.62 10.13 -9.90
N ALA A 52 -42.37 9.08 -9.54
CA ALA A 52 -41.87 8.03 -8.66
C ALA A 52 -40.73 7.22 -9.30
N ALA A 53 -40.84 6.91 -10.60
CA ALA A 53 -39.80 6.23 -11.35
C ALA A 53 -38.51 7.07 -11.46
N GLU A 54 -38.63 8.37 -11.74
CA GLU A 54 -37.50 9.30 -11.73
C GLU A 54 -36.85 9.39 -10.34
N GLY A 55 -37.66 9.47 -9.28
CA GLY A 55 -37.15 9.47 -7.91
C GLY A 55 -36.34 8.20 -7.58
N GLN A 56 -36.80 7.04 -8.07
CA GLN A 56 -36.09 5.77 -7.86
C GLN A 56 -34.73 5.74 -8.57
N THR A 57 -34.62 6.23 -9.80
CA THR A 57 -33.34 6.26 -10.53
C THR A 57 -32.32 7.19 -9.87
N TYR A 58 -32.75 8.32 -9.30
CA TYR A 58 -31.85 9.18 -8.51
C TYR A 58 -31.34 8.50 -7.25
N VAL A 59 -32.21 7.77 -6.54
CA VAL A 59 -31.82 7.03 -5.33
C VAL A 59 -30.84 5.91 -5.67
N GLU A 60 -31.07 5.19 -6.76
CA GLU A 60 -30.14 4.16 -7.25
C GLU A 60 -28.78 4.76 -7.63
N ALA A 61 -28.77 5.87 -8.39
CA ALA A 61 -27.53 6.55 -8.74
C ALA A 61 -26.76 7.04 -7.49
N MET A 62 -27.45 7.59 -6.48
CA MET A 62 -26.82 7.99 -5.23
C MET A 62 -26.23 6.81 -4.44
N LYS A 63 -26.91 5.66 -4.43
CA LYS A 63 -26.37 4.44 -3.81
C LYS A 63 -25.08 4.01 -4.50
N THR A 64 -25.07 3.95 -5.83
CA THR A 64 -23.86 3.58 -6.59
C THR A 64 -22.70 4.54 -6.36
N VAL A 65 -22.97 5.86 -6.28
CA VAL A 65 -21.94 6.85 -5.97
C VAL A 65 -21.41 6.66 -4.54
N THR A 66 -22.29 6.40 -3.57
CA THR A 66 -21.91 6.17 -2.18
C THR A 66 -21.07 4.89 -2.03
N GLU A 67 -21.46 3.81 -2.71
CA GLU A 67 -20.70 2.57 -2.78
C GLU A 67 -19.33 2.78 -3.44
N GLY A 68 -19.28 3.57 -4.52
CA GLY A 68 -18.04 3.96 -5.18
C GLY A 68 -17.10 4.73 -4.24
N PHE A 69 -17.61 5.69 -3.48
CA PHE A 69 -16.81 6.42 -2.48
C PHE A 69 -16.35 5.52 -1.34
N SER A 70 -17.19 4.61 -0.85
CA SER A 70 -16.79 3.64 0.18
C SER A 70 -15.65 2.75 -0.32
N SER A 71 -15.77 2.23 -1.53
CA SER A 71 -14.74 1.42 -2.17
C SER A 71 -13.41 2.18 -2.33
N LEU A 72 -13.46 3.44 -2.76
CA LEU A 72 -12.27 4.28 -2.87
C LEU A 72 -11.62 4.56 -1.51
N LEU A 73 -12.41 4.79 -0.46
CA LEU A 73 -11.90 4.99 0.89
C LEU A 73 -11.24 3.71 1.42
N ASP A 74 -11.85 2.55 1.19
CA ASP A 74 -11.27 1.26 1.58
C ASP A 74 -9.97 0.98 0.82
N GLN A 75 -9.94 1.26 -0.49
CA GLN A 75 -8.74 1.15 -1.30
C GLN A 75 -7.62 2.10 -0.83
N GLN A 76 -7.97 3.35 -0.50
CA GLN A 76 -7.01 4.33 0.03
C GLN A 76 -6.45 3.86 1.38
N ARG A 77 -7.30 3.30 2.24
CA ARG A 77 -6.89 2.76 3.54
C ARG A 77 -5.94 1.58 3.39
N GLY A 78 -6.26 0.63 2.50
CA GLY A 78 -5.39 -0.49 2.18
C GLY A 78 -4.04 -0.06 1.62
N MET A 79 -4.02 0.97 0.76
CA MET A 79 -2.77 1.54 0.24
C MET A 79 -1.91 2.17 1.35
N PHE A 80 -2.51 2.92 2.27
CA PHE A 80 -1.80 3.48 3.41
C PHE A 80 -1.23 2.41 4.34
N GLU A 81 -1.98 1.33 4.59
CA GLU A 81 -1.51 0.20 5.38
C GLU A 81 -0.32 -0.50 4.72
N GLN A 82 -0.37 -0.71 3.40
CA GLN A 82 0.76 -1.25 2.63
C GLN A 82 1.98 -0.33 2.70
N GLN A 83 1.80 0.98 2.50
CA GLN A 83 2.89 1.95 2.59
C GLN A 83 3.51 1.95 3.99
N LYS A 84 2.69 1.86 5.04
CA LYS A 84 3.16 1.77 6.42
C LYS A 84 3.97 0.49 6.67
N ALA A 85 3.48 -0.66 6.19
CA ALA A 85 4.20 -1.93 6.31
C ALA A 85 5.57 -1.89 5.60
N VAL A 86 5.62 -1.28 4.40
CA VAL A 86 6.88 -1.09 3.66
C VAL A 86 7.85 -0.19 4.46
N LEU A 87 7.37 0.93 5.01
CA LEU A 87 8.22 1.82 5.83
C LEU A 87 8.75 1.14 7.10
N GLU A 88 7.92 0.31 7.75
CA GLU A 88 8.36 -0.48 8.91
C GLU A 88 9.42 -1.52 8.52
N GLN A 89 9.23 -2.18 7.38
CA GLN A 89 10.22 -3.12 6.83
C GLN A 89 11.54 -2.42 6.49
N GLU A 90 11.50 -1.26 5.82
CA GLU A 90 12.70 -0.48 5.50
C GLU A 90 13.46 -0.07 6.76
N ARG A 91 12.74 0.40 7.80
CA ARG A 91 13.36 0.73 9.09
C ARG A 91 14.03 -0.47 9.74
N ALA A 92 13.39 -1.65 9.71
CA ALA A 92 13.97 -2.87 10.26
C ALA A 92 15.24 -3.30 9.49
N LEU A 93 15.20 -3.24 8.16
CA LEU A 93 16.35 -3.54 7.32
C LEU A 93 17.50 -2.56 7.57
N HIS A 94 17.21 -1.26 7.64
CA HIS A 94 18.21 -0.24 7.97
C HIS A 94 18.83 -0.47 9.35
N ALA A 95 18.04 -0.79 10.37
CA ALA A 95 18.56 -1.11 11.70
C ALA A 95 19.52 -2.32 11.66
N GLN A 96 19.14 -3.38 10.94
CA GLN A 96 20.00 -4.56 10.77
C GLN A 96 21.28 -4.24 10.00
N THR A 97 21.21 -3.40 8.97
CA THR A 97 22.39 -2.97 8.22
C THR A 97 23.33 -2.16 9.10
N VAL A 98 22.80 -1.21 9.88
CA VAL A 98 23.61 -0.40 10.81
C VAL A 98 24.31 -1.31 11.83
N GLU A 99 23.60 -2.26 12.42
CA GLU A 99 24.20 -3.21 13.36
C GLU A 99 25.35 -4.01 12.71
N ARG A 100 25.14 -4.55 11.50
CA ARG A 100 26.19 -5.25 10.75
C ARG A 100 27.40 -4.37 10.46
N VAL A 101 27.18 -3.12 10.06
CA VAL A 101 28.26 -2.16 9.81
C VAL A 101 29.05 -1.91 11.10
N THR A 102 28.38 -1.68 12.23
CA THR A 102 29.08 -1.46 13.51
C THR A 102 29.92 -2.65 13.95
N VAL A 103 29.44 -3.88 13.73
CA VAL A 103 30.21 -5.10 14.03
C VAL A 103 31.42 -5.23 13.11
N LEU A 104 31.25 -4.95 11.82
CA LEU A 104 32.36 -4.99 10.86
C LEU A 104 33.41 -3.92 11.15
N GLU A 105 32.99 -2.70 11.52
CA GLU A 105 33.89 -1.63 11.94
C GLU A 105 34.67 -2.01 13.20
N ALA A 106 34.00 -2.62 14.19
CA ALA A 106 34.65 -3.11 15.39
C ALA A 106 35.70 -4.20 15.05
N GLY A 107 35.35 -5.17 14.22
CA GLY A 107 36.26 -6.22 13.77
C GLY A 107 37.45 -5.68 12.96
N GLN A 108 37.21 -4.67 12.11
CA GLN A 108 38.29 -4.01 11.36
C GLN A 108 39.28 -3.29 12.30
N LEU A 109 38.79 -2.62 13.33
CA LEU A 109 39.64 -1.97 14.33
C LEU A 109 40.46 -2.98 15.13
N GLU A 110 39.88 -4.13 15.48
CA GLU A 110 40.58 -5.22 16.16
C GLU A 110 41.70 -5.79 15.29
N LEU A 111 41.39 -6.15 14.04
CA LEU A 111 42.39 -6.62 13.07
C LEU A 111 43.53 -5.61 12.87
N GLN A 112 43.23 -4.32 12.81
CA GLN A 112 44.26 -3.28 12.71
C GLN A 112 45.17 -3.25 13.94
N ARG A 113 44.65 -3.49 15.14
CA ARG A 113 45.45 -3.57 16.37
C ARG A 113 46.34 -4.80 16.36
N GLU A 114 45.82 -5.95 15.96
CA GLU A 114 46.61 -7.18 15.84
C GLU A 114 47.75 -7.04 14.83
N VAL A 115 47.47 -6.46 13.66
CA VAL A 115 48.49 -6.19 12.64
C VAL A 115 49.60 -5.29 13.19
N ARG A 116 49.26 -4.23 13.93
CA ARG A 116 50.26 -3.36 14.57
C ARG A 116 51.10 -4.13 15.59
N LYS A 117 50.47 -4.95 16.42
CA LYS A 117 51.15 -5.79 17.41
C LYS A 117 52.13 -6.75 16.74
N LEU A 118 51.71 -7.45 15.69
CA LEU A 118 52.56 -8.36 14.92
C LEU A 118 53.71 -7.63 14.24
N GLN A 119 53.49 -6.42 13.71
CA GLN A 119 54.57 -5.60 13.14
C GLN A 119 55.58 -5.18 14.20
N GLU A 120 55.14 -4.85 15.42
CA GLU A 120 56.03 -4.53 16.53
C GLU A 120 56.80 -5.75 17.03
N GLU A 121 56.18 -6.92 17.08
CA GLU A 121 56.84 -8.20 17.36
C GLU A 121 57.90 -8.51 16.31
N GLN A 122 57.55 -8.47 15.02
CA GLN A 122 58.53 -8.67 13.94
C GLN A 122 59.69 -7.66 13.99
N ARG A 123 59.44 -6.39 14.35
CA ARG A 123 60.52 -5.41 14.54
C ARG A 123 61.41 -5.77 15.72
N ARG A 124 60.85 -6.23 16.83
CA ARG A 124 61.61 -6.71 18.00
C ARG A 124 62.43 -7.94 17.64
N ASP A 125 61.84 -8.89 16.94
CA ASP A 125 62.51 -10.13 16.51
C ASP A 125 63.66 -9.83 15.56
N ARG A 126 63.48 -8.91 14.60
CA ARG A 126 64.58 -8.47 13.72
C ARG A 126 65.72 -7.82 14.49
N ARG A 127 65.41 -6.98 15.47
CA ARG A 127 66.43 -6.34 16.33
C ARG A 127 67.16 -7.37 17.17
N TRP A 128 66.42 -8.31 17.76
CA TRP A 128 67.00 -9.37 18.56
C TRP A 128 67.87 -10.31 17.73
N LYS A 129 67.41 -10.69 16.53
CA LYS A 129 68.19 -11.48 15.56
C LYS A 129 69.49 -10.75 15.19
N ALA A 130 69.43 -9.46 14.86
CA ALA A 130 70.62 -8.69 14.53
C ALA A 130 71.63 -8.63 15.69
N ALA A 131 71.15 -8.34 16.91
CA ALA A 131 72.00 -8.31 18.10
C ALA A 131 72.60 -9.68 18.44
N ALA A 132 71.83 -10.76 18.27
CA ALA A 132 72.31 -12.12 18.45
C ALA A 132 73.40 -12.48 17.44
N LEU A 133 73.23 -12.11 16.16
CA LEU A 133 74.25 -12.31 15.13
C LEU A 133 75.53 -11.53 15.45
N GLU A 134 75.43 -10.26 15.85
CA GLU A 134 76.58 -9.45 16.25
C GLU A 134 77.33 -10.06 17.44
N TYR A 135 76.61 -10.55 18.45
CA TYR A 135 77.19 -11.26 19.58
C TYR A 135 77.88 -12.56 19.17
N ILE A 136 77.29 -13.33 18.25
CA ILE A 136 77.90 -14.54 17.69
C ILE A 136 79.18 -14.19 16.94
N HIS A 137 79.18 -13.16 16.09
CA HIS A 137 80.38 -12.71 15.38
C HIS A 137 81.48 -12.30 16.35
N SER A 138 81.15 -11.55 17.41
CA SER A 138 82.09 -11.19 18.48
C SER A 138 82.69 -12.43 19.17
N LEU A 139 81.86 -13.42 19.53
CA LEU A 139 82.34 -14.67 20.11
C LEU A 139 83.26 -15.45 19.16
N LEU A 140 82.91 -15.54 17.89
CA LEU A 140 83.72 -16.21 16.87
C LEU A 140 85.09 -15.53 16.69
N ASP A 141 85.14 -14.20 16.75
CA ASP A 141 86.39 -13.45 16.69
C ASP A 141 87.25 -13.67 17.93
N THR A 142 86.65 -13.72 19.13
CA THR A 142 87.39 -14.07 20.35
C THR A 142 87.94 -15.50 20.30
N LEU A 143 87.17 -16.48 19.83
CA LEU A 143 87.64 -17.87 19.66
C LEU A 143 88.80 -17.97 18.66
N ARG A 144 88.72 -17.22 17.55
CA ARG A 144 89.81 -17.10 16.58
C ARG A 144 91.06 -16.50 17.20
N SER A 145 90.93 -15.45 18.02
CA SER A 145 92.06 -14.84 18.73
C SER A 145 92.73 -15.80 19.73
N LEU A 146 91.97 -16.75 20.28
CA LEU A 146 92.45 -17.79 21.19
C LEU A 146 93.01 -19.03 20.44
N GLY A 147 93.04 -19.01 19.11
CA GLY A 147 93.56 -20.10 18.28
C GLY A 147 92.69 -21.36 18.26
N ARG A 148 91.42 -21.28 18.69
CA ARG A 148 90.48 -22.42 18.65
C ARG A 148 89.66 -22.41 17.37
N PRO A 149 89.46 -23.57 16.70
CA PRO A 149 88.55 -23.66 15.57
C PRO A 149 87.11 -23.41 16.06
N ALA A 150 86.39 -22.54 15.35
CA ALA A 150 84.99 -22.28 15.62
C ALA A 150 84.12 -23.52 15.29
N PRO A 151 83.10 -23.82 16.11
CA PRO A 151 82.14 -24.88 15.80
C PRO A 151 81.33 -24.52 14.53
N ALA A 152 80.96 -25.55 13.76
CA ALA A 152 80.13 -25.37 12.57
C ALA A 152 78.76 -24.81 12.94
N ALA A 153 78.30 -23.82 12.19
CA ALA A 153 76.99 -23.21 12.41
C ALA A 153 75.87 -24.20 12.03
N PRO A 154 74.77 -24.26 12.82
CA PRO A 154 73.54 -24.95 12.44
C PRO A 154 72.97 -24.43 11.11
N PRO A 155 72.29 -25.27 10.32
CA PRO A 155 71.80 -24.91 8.99
C PRO A 155 70.83 -23.72 8.99
N GLU A 156 70.08 -23.51 10.07
CA GLU A 156 69.09 -22.43 10.20
C GLU A 156 69.72 -21.04 10.30
N ILE A 157 70.99 -20.95 10.72
CA ILE A 157 71.72 -19.70 10.90
C ILE A 157 73.03 -19.66 10.10
N ALA A 158 73.39 -20.76 9.44
CA ALA A 158 74.60 -20.87 8.64
C ALA A 158 74.68 -19.75 7.61
N ASP A 159 73.59 -19.55 6.85
CA ASP A 159 73.49 -18.52 5.81
C ASP A 159 73.63 -17.09 6.36
N ASP A 160 73.18 -16.84 7.59
CA ASP A 160 73.25 -15.53 8.24
C ASP A 160 74.63 -15.24 8.87
N ILE A 161 75.40 -16.28 9.20
CA ILE A 161 76.70 -16.16 9.89
C ILE A 161 77.85 -16.04 8.88
N THR A 162 77.77 -16.71 7.73
CA THR A 162 78.78 -16.57 6.67
C THR A 162 78.74 -15.16 6.09
N PRO A 163 79.83 -14.37 6.19
CA PRO A 163 79.87 -13.07 5.52
C PRO A 163 79.76 -13.27 4.00
N PRO A 164 79.07 -12.38 3.27
CA PRO A 164 78.97 -12.49 1.82
C PRO A 164 80.38 -12.47 1.23
N SER A 165 80.73 -13.54 0.51
CA SER A 165 81.98 -13.66 -0.24
C SER A 165 82.09 -12.47 -1.19
N ARG A 166 82.97 -11.51 -0.87
CA ARG A 166 83.46 -10.51 -1.82
C ARG A 166 84.53 -11.12 -2.72
#